data_AF-A0A8T4RMU1-F1
#
_entry.id   AF-A0A8T4RMU1-F1
#
_cell.length_a   1.000
_cell.length_b   1.000
_cell.length_c   1.000
_cell.angle_alpha   90.00
_cell.angle_beta   90.00
_cell.angle_gamma   90.00
#
_symmetry.space_group_name_H-M   'P 1'
#
loop_
_entity.id
_entity.type
_entity.pdbx_description
1 polymer ?
#
loop_
_entity_poly.entity_id
_entity_poly.type
_entity_poly.pdbx_seq_one_letter_code
_entity_poly.pdbx_strand_id
1 'polypeptide(L)'
;MKPMYDDRKWTPEHVQKALDIISRAHHKKTSFVRALDKSVYWIALFIAIIGNFAVSIILIPFLMVLSGVFLYTIIVILGLAIGFLFEIIIRDIEHLEIHHHLIIALIIPFIVVFNLVIITQLADYWENLLQISNPQSPLIVGIVYGVSFIVPYFYYHFFRFRTVFK
;
A
#
# COMPACT_ATOMS: atom_id res chain seq x y z
N MET A 1 -8.19 -35.75 16.21
CA MET A 1 -9.37 -34.93 15.86
C MET A 1 -9.65 -35.12 14.38
N LYS A 2 -10.75 -35.81 14.03
CA LYS A 2 -11.22 -35.91 12.63
C LYS A 2 -12.00 -34.63 12.30
N PRO A 3 -11.88 -34.06 11.09
CA PRO A 3 -12.80 -33.01 10.68
C PRO A 3 -14.21 -33.63 10.59
N MET A 4 -15.12 -33.11 11.40
CA MET A 4 -16.54 -33.45 11.39
C MET A 4 -17.23 -32.58 10.35
N TYR A 5 -16.95 -32.81 9.07
CA TYR A 5 -17.72 -32.23 7.97
C TYR A 5 -18.13 -33.36 7.04
N ASP A 6 -19.42 -33.69 7.10
CA ASP A 6 -20.07 -34.71 6.26
C ASP A 6 -20.71 -33.98 5.08
N ASP A 7 -20.04 -34.01 3.92
CA ASP A 7 -20.41 -33.29 2.69
C ASP A 7 -21.81 -33.66 2.15
N ARG A 8 -22.51 -34.63 2.76
CA ARG A 8 -23.78 -35.19 2.25
C ARG A 8 -25.05 -34.74 2.98
N LYS A 9 -24.96 -33.83 3.98
CA LYS A 9 -26.12 -33.36 4.77
C LYS A 9 -26.58 -31.93 4.51
N TRP A 10 -25.93 -31.21 3.61
CA TRP A 10 -26.37 -29.87 3.22
C TRP A 10 -27.49 -29.98 2.19
N THR A 11 -28.74 -29.93 2.66
CA THR A 11 -29.88 -29.72 1.76
C THR A 11 -29.87 -28.27 1.25
N PRO A 12 -30.37 -28.00 0.03
CA PRO A 12 -30.47 -26.65 -0.52
C PRO A 12 -31.16 -25.65 0.44
N GLU A 13 -32.11 -26.12 1.24
CA GLU A 13 -32.79 -25.36 2.28
C GLU A 13 -31.87 -24.90 3.42
N HIS A 14 -30.93 -25.75 3.86
CA HIS A 14 -29.94 -25.36 4.88
C HIS A 14 -28.94 -24.33 4.35
N VAL A 15 -28.54 -24.47 3.09
CA VAL A 15 -27.69 -23.47 2.42
C VAL A 15 -28.43 -22.14 2.31
N GLN A 16 -29.68 -22.16 1.83
CA GLN A 16 -30.50 -20.95 1.70
C GLN A 16 -30.76 -20.28 3.05
N LYS A 17 -31.04 -21.07 4.09
CA LYS A 17 -31.27 -20.56 5.45
C LYS A 17 -30.00 -19.95 6.06
N ALA A 18 -28.83 -20.55 5.81
CA ALA A 18 -27.55 -19.99 6.24
C ALA A 18 -27.26 -18.66 5.52
N LEU A 19 -27.47 -18.61 4.19
CA LEU A 19 -27.35 -17.40 3.39
C LEU A 19 -28.31 -16.29 3.87
N ASP A 20 -29.55 -16.64 4.21
CA ASP A 20 -30.54 -15.70 4.75
C ASP A 20 -30.18 -15.19 6.16
N ILE A 21 -29.54 -16.00 6.99
CA ILE A 21 -29.06 -15.55 8.32
C ILE A 21 -27.88 -14.60 8.14
N ILE A 22 -26.94 -14.92 7.25
CA ILE A 22 -25.79 -14.06 6.94
C ILE A 22 -26.26 -12.74 6.32
N SER A 23 -27.20 -12.76 5.38
CA SER A 23 -27.72 -11.55 4.74
C SER A 23 -28.47 -10.65 5.73
N ARG A 24 -29.32 -11.23 6.58
CA ARG A 24 -30.02 -10.48 7.65
C ARG A 24 -29.06 -9.90 8.67
N ALA A 25 -28.02 -10.65 9.07
CA ALA A 25 -26.98 -10.14 9.96
C ALA A 25 -26.19 -8.99 9.31
N HIS A 26 -25.91 -9.08 8.01
CA HIS A 26 -25.25 -8.00 7.25
C HIS A 26 -26.10 -6.73 7.21
N HIS A 27 -27.41 -6.84 6.97
CA HIS A 27 -28.33 -5.71 6.98
C HIS A 27 -28.61 -5.13 8.37
N LYS A 28 -28.45 -5.93 9.43
CA LYS A 28 -28.65 -5.51 10.83
C LYS A 28 -27.40 -4.90 11.48
N LYS A 29 -26.29 -4.74 10.73
CA LYS A 29 -25.11 -4.00 11.21
C LYS A 29 -25.54 -2.58 11.59
N THR A 30 -25.31 -2.20 12.85
CA THR A 30 -25.53 -0.83 13.32
C THR A 30 -24.60 0.14 12.58
N SER A 31 -25.02 1.39 12.44
CA SER A 31 -24.24 2.45 11.78
C SER A 31 -22.82 2.56 12.34
N PHE A 32 -22.65 2.29 13.64
CA PHE A 32 -21.35 2.25 14.31
C PHE A 32 -20.41 1.14 13.80
N VAL A 33 -20.91 -0.10 13.62
CA VAL A 33 -20.10 -1.21 13.10
C VAL A 33 -19.64 -0.91 11.67
N ARG A 34 -20.52 -0.31 10.85
CA ARG A 34 -20.16 0.09 9.48
C ARG A 34 -19.12 1.22 9.46
N ALA A 35 -19.19 2.17 10.40
CA ALA A 35 -18.21 3.23 10.55
C ALA A 35 -16.85 2.72 11.03
N LEU A 36 -16.82 1.73 11.93
CA LEU A 36 -15.59 1.06 12.35
C LEU A 36 -14.96 0.30 11.20
N ASP A 37 -15.73 -0.49 10.45
CA ASP A 37 -15.24 -1.23 9.27
C ASP A 37 -14.55 -0.27 8.29
N LYS A 38 -15.15 0.90 8.00
CA LYS A 38 -14.56 1.94 7.15
C LYS A 38 -13.31 2.57 7.77
N SER A 39 -13.34 2.89 9.07
CA SER A 39 -12.23 3.57 9.77
C SER A 39 -10.95 2.72 9.78
N VAL A 40 -11.08 1.39 9.87
CA VAL A 40 -9.94 0.47 9.87
C VAL A 40 -9.04 0.68 8.64
N TYR A 41 -9.64 0.87 7.45
CA TYR A 41 -8.84 1.06 6.23
C TYR A 41 -8.15 2.42 6.18
N TRP A 42 -8.82 3.48 6.63
CA TRP A 42 -8.20 4.81 6.72
C TRP A 42 -7.06 4.83 7.75
N ILE A 43 -7.21 4.12 8.87
CA ILE A 43 -6.14 3.92 9.86
C ILE A 43 -5.00 3.10 9.25
N ALA A 44 -5.29 2.03 8.51
CA ALA A 44 -4.27 1.23 7.83
C ALA A 44 -3.47 2.07 6.82
N LEU A 45 -4.15 2.93 6.03
CA LEU A 45 -3.52 3.87 5.12
C LEU A 45 -2.63 4.87 5.87
N PHE A 46 -3.11 5.42 6.98
CA PHE A 46 -2.33 6.33 7.82
C PHE A 46 -1.07 5.66 8.39
N ILE A 47 -1.20 4.44 8.91
CA ILE A 47 -0.06 3.64 9.40
C ILE A 47 0.92 3.34 8.26
N ALA A 48 0.42 2.99 7.08
CA ALA A 48 1.26 2.73 5.91
C ALA A 48 2.06 3.98 5.49
N ILE A 49 1.45 5.18 5.57
CA ILE A 49 2.14 6.47 5.30
C ILE A 49 3.30 6.68 6.27
N ILE A 50 3.06 6.47 7.58
CA ILE A 50 4.11 6.57 8.60
C ILE A 50 5.20 5.53 8.34
N GLY A 51 4.83 4.27 8.09
CA GLY A 51 5.75 3.18 7.80
C GLY A 51 6.63 3.47 6.58
N ASN A 52 6.05 4.05 5.53
CA ASN A 52 6.80 4.48 4.35
C ASN A 52 7.85 5.57 4.68
N PHE A 53 7.56 6.51 5.59
CA PHE A 53 8.58 7.48 6.02
C PHE A 53 9.70 6.84 6.82
N ALA A 54 9.37 5.85 7.66
CA ALA A 54 10.39 5.08 8.37
C ALA A 54 11.33 4.35 7.37
N VAL A 55 10.79 3.79 6.28
CA VAL A 55 11.59 3.18 5.21
C VAL A 55 12.56 4.19 4.59
N SER A 56 12.10 5.41 4.30
CA SER A 56 12.95 6.48 3.75
C SER A 56 14.12 6.83 4.68
N ILE A 57 13.91 6.84 6.01
CA ILE A 57 14.98 7.04 6.99
C ILE A 57 15.93 5.84 7.01
N ILE A 58 15.39 4.62 7.00
CA ILE A 58 16.18 3.38 6.99
C ILE A 58 17.04 3.29 5.73
N LEU A 59 16.61 3.88 4.61
CA LEU A 59 17.36 3.88 3.35
C LEU A 59 18.68 4.66 3.43
N ILE A 60 18.76 5.69 4.28
CA ILE A 60 19.91 6.59 4.39
C ILE A 60 21.24 5.85 4.64
N PRO A 61 21.39 4.99 5.67
CA PRO A 61 22.64 4.26 5.87
C PRO A 61 23.05 3.41 4.65
N PHE A 62 22.08 2.86 3.90
CA PHE A 62 22.40 2.13 2.67
C PHE A 62 22.93 3.05 1.57
N LEU A 63 22.44 4.29 1.47
CA LEU A 63 22.97 5.28 0.53
C LEU A 63 24.41 5.64 0.83
N MET A 64 24.76 5.74 2.11
CA MET A 64 26.12 6.12 2.51
C MET A 64 27.14 4.98 2.32
N VAL A 65 26.70 3.72 2.44
CA VAL A 65 27.61 2.55 2.44
C VAL A 65 27.65 1.85 1.08
N LEU A 66 26.52 1.79 0.37
CA LEU A 66 26.39 1.06 -0.90
C LEU A 66 26.44 2.00 -2.09
N SER A 67 26.88 1.49 -3.24
CA SER A 67 26.89 2.25 -4.49
C SER A 67 26.58 1.36 -5.69
N GLY A 68 26.25 1.99 -6.82
CA GLY A 68 26.01 1.31 -8.08
C GLY A 68 24.81 0.35 -8.05
N VAL A 69 24.94 -0.78 -8.75
CA VAL A 69 23.83 -1.70 -9.04
C VAL A 69 23.20 -2.29 -7.79
N PHE A 70 23.98 -2.59 -6.75
CA PHE A 70 23.47 -3.19 -5.51
C PHE A 70 22.51 -2.24 -4.78
N LEU A 71 22.88 -0.96 -4.67
CA LEU A 71 22.03 0.06 -4.05
C LEU A 71 20.70 0.19 -4.80
N TYR A 72 20.75 0.38 -6.12
CA TYR A 72 19.53 0.53 -6.93
C TYR A 72 18.64 -0.71 -6.89
N THR A 73 19.22 -1.91 -6.83
CA THR A 73 18.44 -3.15 -6.68
C THR A 73 17.66 -3.17 -5.37
N ILE A 74 18.29 -2.79 -4.26
CA ILE A 74 17.62 -2.70 -2.95
C ILE A 74 16.52 -1.64 -2.97
N ILE A 75 16.80 -0.46 -3.52
CA ILE A 75 15.83 0.64 -3.63
C ILE A 75 14.61 0.19 -4.44
N VAL A 76 14.82 -0.47 -5.58
CA VAL A 76 13.73 -0.96 -6.44
C VAL A 76 12.90 -2.00 -5.71
N ILE A 77 13.53 -2.97 -5.04
CA ILE A 77 12.81 -4.01 -4.27
C ILE A 77 11.98 -3.37 -3.14
N LEU A 78 12.56 -2.44 -2.38
CA LEU A 78 11.85 -1.75 -1.30
C LEU A 78 10.70 -0.88 -1.84
N GLY A 79 10.97 -0.10 -2.88
CA GLY A 79 9.96 0.73 -3.52
C GLY A 79 8.78 -0.10 -4.03
N LEU A 80 9.05 -1.20 -4.73
CA LEU A 80 8.01 -2.13 -5.19
C LEU A 80 7.25 -2.76 -4.01
N ALA A 81 7.94 -3.25 -2.98
CA ALA A 81 7.30 -3.88 -1.83
C ALA A 81 6.32 -2.94 -1.11
N ILE A 82 6.75 -1.70 -0.86
CA ILE A 82 5.90 -0.68 -0.24
C ILE A 82 4.81 -0.21 -1.20
N GLY A 83 5.11 -0.08 -2.49
CA GLY A 83 4.13 0.22 -3.53
C GLY A 83 3.00 -0.82 -3.61
N PHE A 84 3.33 -2.11 -3.52
CA PHE A 84 2.34 -3.19 -3.46
C PHE A 84 1.49 -3.12 -2.20
N LEU A 85 2.09 -2.83 -1.04
CA LEU A 85 1.35 -2.65 0.21
C LEU A 85 0.30 -1.53 0.08
N PHE A 86 0.69 -0.40 -0.48
CA PHE A 86 -0.23 0.72 -0.73
C PHE A 86 -1.30 0.39 -1.76
N GLU A 87 -0.95 -0.29 -2.85
CA GLU A 87 -1.91 -0.74 -3.86
C GLU A 87 -3.00 -1.61 -3.25
N ILE A 88 -2.64 -2.58 -2.41
CA ILE A 88 -3.60 -3.46 -1.72
C ILE A 88 -4.55 -2.64 -0.83
N ILE A 89 -3.99 -1.77 0.03
CA ILE A 89 -4.80 -0.95 0.94
C ILE A 89 -5.76 -0.04 0.16
N ILE A 90 -5.25 0.62 -0.88
CA ILE A 90 -6.04 1.53 -1.71
C ILE A 90 -7.15 0.78 -2.44
N ARG A 91 -6.83 -0.37 -3.03
CA ARG A 91 -7.82 -1.21 -3.74
C ARG A 91 -8.97 -1.61 -2.82
N ASP A 92 -8.67 -1.95 -1.57
CA ASP A 92 -9.68 -2.32 -0.60
C ASP A 92 -10.56 -1.11 -0.20
N ILE A 93 -9.96 0.08 -0.04
CA ILE A 93 -10.71 1.33 0.21
C ILE A 93 -11.62 1.67 -0.98
N GLU A 94 -11.11 1.60 -2.21
CA GLU A 94 -11.89 1.89 -3.42
C GLU A 94 -13.10 0.96 -3.57
N HIS A 95 -12.99 -0.30 -3.15
CA HIS A 95 -14.09 -1.24 -3.20
C HIS A 95 -15.21 -0.91 -2.20
N LEU A 96 -14.86 -0.27 -1.08
CA LEU A 96 -15.80 0.11 -0.02
C LEU A 96 -16.46 1.48 -0.25
N GLU A 97 -15.78 2.41 -0.95
CA GLU A 97 -16.16 3.81 -1.01
C GLU A 97 -16.23 4.36 -2.45
N ILE A 98 -17.45 4.48 -2.98
CA ILE A 98 -17.69 4.93 -4.37
C ILE A 98 -17.39 6.44 -4.58
N HIS A 99 -17.38 7.25 -3.51
CA HIS A 99 -17.30 8.71 -3.63
C HIS A 99 -15.89 9.31 -3.47
N HIS A 100 -14.89 8.54 -3.01
CA HIS A 100 -13.59 9.10 -2.58
C HIS A 100 -12.43 8.80 -3.54
N HIS A 101 -12.72 8.30 -4.76
CA HIS A 101 -11.70 7.92 -5.74
C HIS A 101 -10.69 9.04 -6.07
N LEU A 102 -11.12 10.31 -6.10
CA LEU A 102 -10.22 11.44 -6.40
C LEU A 102 -9.18 11.66 -5.29
N ILE A 103 -9.58 11.54 -4.02
CA ILE A 103 -8.70 11.76 -2.87
C ILE A 103 -7.61 10.69 -2.85
N ILE A 104 -8.00 9.44 -3.09
CA ILE A 104 -7.10 8.28 -3.15
C ILE A 104 -6.08 8.45 -4.30
N ALA A 105 -6.54 8.90 -5.48
CA ALA A 105 -5.67 9.15 -6.62
C ALA A 105 -4.64 10.26 -6.36
N LEU A 106 -4.95 11.24 -5.51
CA LEU A 106 -4.04 12.35 -5.16
C LEU A 106 -3.02 11.95 -4.07
N ILE A 107 -3.37 10.99 -3.20
CA ILE A 107 -2.51 10.55 -2.09
C ILE A 107 -1.20 9.91 -2.60
N ILE A 108 -1.27 9.07 -3.63
CA ILE A 108 -0.08 8.41 -4.21
C ILE A 108 1.00 9.39 -4.71
N PRO A 109 0.70 10.34 -5.62
CA PRO A 109 1.70 11.29 -6.08
C PRO A 109 2.20 12.21 -4.96
N PHE A 110 1.34 12.56 -4.00
CA PHE A 110 1.75 13.32 -2.82
C PHE A 110 2.79 12.56 -2.00
N ILE A 111 2.56 11.28 -1.69
CA ILE A 111 3.52 10.43 -0.97
C ILE A 111 4.86 10.36 -1.70
N VAL A 112 4.84 10.25 -3.03
CA VAL A 112 6.07 10.14 -3.83
C VAL A 112 6.89 11.43 -3.80
N VAL A 113 6.25 12.58 -4.04
CA VAL A 113 6.93 13.88 -3.97
C VAL A 113 7.48 14.10 -2.57
N PHE A 114 6.70 13.78 -1.53
CA PHE A 114 7.12 13.96 -0.16
C PHE A 114 8.29 13.04 0.23
N ASN A 115 8.27 11.76 -0.19
CA ASN A 115 9.42 10.86 -0.01
C ASN A 115 10.66 11.34 -0.72
N LEU A 116 10.54 11.84 -1.96
CA LEU A 116 11.66 12.38 -2.72
C LEU A 116 12.31 13.51 -1.91
N VAL A 117 11.51 14.46 -1.42
CA VAL A 117 12.00 15.58 -0.61
C VAL A 117 12.69 15.09 0.68
N ILE A 118 12.09 14.11 1.38
CA ILE A 118 12.67 13.54 2.60
C ILE A 118 14.01 12.87 2.31
N ILE A 119 14.07 11.99 1.31
CA ILE A 119 15.28 11.24 0.97
C ILE A 119 16.40 12.21 0.61
N THR A 120 16.13 13.22 -0.23
CA THR A 120 17.14 14.20 -0.62
C THR A 120 17.62 15.03 0.57
N GLN A 121 16.70 15.64 1.32
CA GLN A 121 17.08 16.55 2.41
C GLN A 121 17.80 15.82 3.54
N LEU A 122 17.35 14.60 3.89
CA LEU A 122 18.01 13.83 4.92
C LEU A 122 19.38 13.34 4.46
N ALA A 123 19.51 12.85 3.22
CA ALA A 123 20.81 12.43 2.70
C ALA A 123 21.82 13.59 2.70
N ASP A 124 21.42 14.77 2.21
CA ASP A 124 22.26 15.97 2.21
C ASP A 124 22.62 16.41 3.63
N TYR A 125 21.68 16.34 4.57
CA TYR A 125 21.93 16.66 5.98
C TYR A 125 23.00 15.72 6.57
N TRP A 126 22.88 14.42 6.32
CA TRP A 126 23.84 13.43 6.83
C TRP A 126 25.21 13.52 6.17
N GLU A 127 25.27 13.82 4.87
CA GLU A 127 26.52 14.10 4.14
C GLU A 127 27.26 15.30 4.77
N ASN A 128 26.55 16.39 5.03
CA ASN A 128 27.12 17.58 5.68
C ASN A 128 27.55 17.30 7.13
N LEU A 129 26.76 16.52 7.88
CA LEU A 129 27.04 16.20 9.28
C LEU A 129 28.25 15.27 9.43
N LEU A 130 28.34 14.25 8.58
CA LEU A 130 29.38 13.22 8.67
C LEU A 130 30.61 13.53 7.81
N GLN A 131 30.55 14.56 6.96
CA GLN A 131 31.61 14.94 6.01
C GLN A 131 31.99 13.76 5.08
N ILE A 132 31.01 12.91 4.75
CA ILE A 132 31.19 11.76 3.86
C ILE A 132 30.51 12.11 2.54
N SER A 133 31.30 12.19 1.47
CA SER A 133 30.75 12.39 0.12
C SER A 133 29.94 11.19 -0.32
N ASN A 134 28.68 11.43 -0.68
CA ASN A 134 27.80 10.37 -1.13
C ASN A 134 28.16 9.96 -2.57
N PRO A 135 28.44 8.68 -2.86
CA PRO A 135 28.82 8.25 -4.21
C PRO A 135 27.70 8.37 -5.25
N GLN A 136 26.47 8.65 -4.83
CA GLN A 136 25.29 8.73 -5.69
C GLN A 136 24.50 10.00 -5.38
N SER A 137 23.83 10.55 -6.40
CA SER A 137 22.94 11.70 -6.19
C SER A 137 21.68 11.26 -5.41
N PRO A 138 21.38 11.87 -4.24
CA PRO A 138 20.18 11.57 -3.48
C PRO A 138 18.89 11.80 -4.26
N LEU A 139 18.90 12.76 -5.19
CA LEU A 139 17.76 13.05 -6.06
C LEU A 139 17.44 11.87 -6.98
N ILE A 140 18.47 11.27 -7.60
CA ILE A 140 18.29 10.12 -8.49
C ILE A 140 17.73 8.93 -7.70
N VAL A 141 18.26 8.70 -6.50
CA VAL A 141 17.76 7.67 -5.57
C VAL A 141 16.28 7.90 -5.25
N GLY A 142 15.91 9.12 -4.89
CA GLY A 142 14.52 9.48 -4.58
C GLY A 142 13.59 9.25 -5.78
N ILE A 143 14.04 9.58 -7.00
CA ILE A 143 13.29 9.31 -8.23
C ILE A 143 13.12 7.80 -8.46
N VAL A 144 14.20 7.01 -8.34
CA VAL A 144 14.13 5.55 -8.55
C VAL A 144 13.20 4.90 -7.52
N TYR A 145 13.29 5.30 -6.26
CA TYR A 145 12.37 4.85 -5.21
C TYR A 145 10.92 5.23 -5.56
N GLY A 146 10.67 6.50 -5.87
CA GLY A 146 9.34 7.02 -6.18
C GLY A 146 8.69 6.36 -7.39
N VAL A 147 9.45 6.17 -8.46
CA VAL A 147 8.98 5.43 -9.66
C VAL A 147 8.65 3.99 -9.28
N SER A 148 9.54 3.28 -8.60
CA SER A 148 9.33 1.89 -8.20
C SER A 148 8.11 1.72 -7.29
N PHE A 149 7.88 2.66 -6.38
CA PHE A 149 6.70 2.71 -5.52
C PHE A 149 5.39 2.93 -6.31
N ILE A 150 5.44 3.75 -7.35
CA ILE A 150 4.28 4.09 -8.18
C ILE A 150 3.86 2.95 -9.12
N VAL A 151 4.81 2.13 -9.58
CA VAL A 151 4.57 1.09 -10.61
C VAL A 151 3.40 0.15 -10.26
N PRO A 152 3.32 -0.46 -9.06
CA PRO A 152 2.22 -1.38 -8.72
C PRO A 152 0.83 -0.77 -8.87
N TYR A 153 0.66 0.49 -8.44
CA TYR A 153 -0.60 1.21 -8.51
C TYR A 153 -1.05 1.42 -9.97
N PHE A 154 -0.17 1.95 -10.83
CA PHE A 154 -0.52 2.15 -12.24
C PHE A 154 -0.71 0.82 -12.98
N TYR A 155 0.09 -0.19 -12.67
CA TYR A 155 -0.07 -1.52 -13.24
C TYR A 155 -1.48 -2.05 -12.94
N TYR A 156 -1.90 -2.06 -11.68
CA TYR A 156 -3.24 -2.50 -11.32
C TYR A 156 -4.34 -1.67 -12.01
N HIS A 157 -4.24 -0.34 -11.97
CA HIS A 157 -5.26 0.53 -12.52
C HIS A 157 -5.40 0.39 -14.04
N PHE A 158 -4.29 0.30 -14.77
CA PHE A 158 -4.29 0.17 -16.23
C PHE A 158 -4.87 -1.18 -16.68
N PHE A 159 -4.49 -2.29 -16.02
CA PHE A 159 -5.02 -3.61 -16.36
C PHE A 159 -6.50 -3.77 -15.97
N ARG A 160 -6.93 -3.22 -14.83
CA ARG A 160 -8.34 -3.22 -14.42
C ARG A 160 -9.24 -2.47 -15.41
N PHE A 161 -8.80 -1.29 -15.88
CA PHE A 161 -9.57 -0.50 -16.85
C PHE A 161 -9.84 -1.28 -18.15
N ARG A 162 -8.90 -2.15 -18.56
CA ARG A 162 -9.02 -2.95 -19.79
C ARG A 162 -10.03 -4.10 -19.70
N THR A 163 -10.40 -4.53 -18.49
CA THR A 163 -11.32 -5.68 -18.28
C THR A 163 -12.78 -5.24 -18.14
N VAL A 164 -13.04 -3.97 -17.83
CA VAL A 164 -14.41 -3.43 -17.64
C VAL A 164 -15.05 -2.98 -18.98
N PHE A 165 -14.24 -2.76 -20.02
CA PHE A 165 -14.70 -2.36 -21.36
C PHE A 165 -14.66 -3.50 -22.40
N LYS A 166 -14.75 -4.75 -21.95
CA LYS A 166 -15.06 -5.93 -22.78
C LYS A 166 -16.33 -6.58 -22.26
#